data_AF-A0A6C1DNR8-F1
#
_entry.id   AF-A0A6C1DNR8-F1
#
_cell.length_a   1.000
_cell.length_b   1.000
_cell.length_c   1.000
_cell.angle_alpha   90.00
_cell.angle_beta   90.00
_cell.angle_gamma   90.00
#
_symmetry.space_group_name_H-M   'P 1'
#
loop_
_entity.id
_entity.type
_entity.pdbx_description
1 polymer ?
#
loop_
_entity_poly.entity_id
_entity_poly.type
_entity_poly.pdbx_seq_one_letter_code
_entity_poly.pdbx_strand_id
1 'polypeptide(L)'
;MQGFSGYGVQYSPFFDNRLAVAAGSNFGLVGNGKLFILEIDRSGRIVEVNSFLTQDCLFDLAWNESHENQVLVAQGDGTLRLFDTTFKEFPIAIFKEHEREVFSCNWNLVNRQNFLSSSWDGSIKIWSPLRKQSLMTLTPRPLEITKMVDPLNAIILKKKSFTGISKNRNCVYQAQFSPHDQNLVLSCSGNSYASLFDIRLPSGKNQNNFLVHSGLEALTCDFNKYRPYVVATGGVDNAIRIWDIRMLNKNESATIKRTVPGQLHNSSCINEIPNAHGLAIRKVTWSPHHSNILMSASYDMTCRIWRDLSNDGANETYKTNSTDATKGSIFNFTQHSEFVFGADWSLWGKPGYVASTAWDGNLFVWNGLG
;
A
#
# COMPACT_ATOMS: atom_id res chain seq x y z
N MET A 1 -16.08 -10.57 -11.70
CA MET A 1 -15.72 -9.46 -12.62
C MET A 1 -15.09 -10.06 -13.86
N GLN A 2 -15.91 -10.67 -14.72
CA GLN A 2 -15.41 -11.52 -15.81
C GLN A 2 -14.55 -10.71 -16.81
N GLY A 3 -13.37 -11.25 -17.16
CA GLY A 3 -12.44 -10.63 -18.11
C GLY A 3 -11.51 -9.56 -17.52
N PHE A 4 -11.62 -9.26 -16.23
CA PHE A 4 -10.78 -8.27 -15.55
C PHE A 4 -10.13 -8.87 -14.30
N SER A 5 -8.87 -8.52 -14.05
CA SER A 5 -8.11 -8.88 -12.85
C SER A 5 -8.20 -7.74 -11.84
N GLY A 6 -8.59 -8.04 -10.59
CA GLY A 6 -8.72 -7.05 -9.53
C GLY A 6 -7.35 -6.62 -8.98
N TYR A 7 -7.16 -5.31 -8.84
CA TYR A 7 -5.91 -4.69 -8.36
C TYR A 7 -6.06 -3.98 -7.02
N GLY A 8 -7.21 -3.38 -6.77
CA GLY A 8 -7.54 -2.70 -5.52
C GLY A 8 -9.02 -2.86 -5.21
N VAL A 9 -9.35 -3.01 -3.94
CA VAL A 9 -10.73 -3.00 -3.43
C VAL A 9 -10.77 -2.08 -2.22
N GLN A 10 -11.85 -1.33 -2.05
CA GLN A 10 -12.07 -0.52 -0.86
C GLN A 10 -13.56 -0.42 -0.52
N TYR A 11 -13.90 -0.61 0.76
CA TYR A 11 -15.23 -0.30 1.27
C TYR A 11 -15.51 1.21 1.23
N SER A 12 -16.76 1.58 1.02
CA SER A 12 -17.18 2.97 1.11
C SER A 12 -17.11 3.45 2.56
N PRO A 13 -16.55 4.65 2.81
CA PRO A 13 -16.58 5.26 4.14
C PRO A 13 -17.93 5.91 4.47
N PHE A 14 -18.93 5.83 3.58
CA PHE A 14 -20.26 6.42 3.78
C PHE A 14 -21.40 5.38 3.76
N PHE A 15 -21.27 4.35 2.94
CA PHE A 15 -22.29 3.32 2.77
C PHE A 15 -21.76 1.97 3.26
N ASP A 16 -22.44 1.37 4.23
CA ASP A 16 -22.00 0.15 4.92
C ASP A 16 -21.96 -1.09 4.02
N ASN A 17 -22.76 -1.10 2.96
CA ASN A 17 -22.90 -2.22 2.04
C ASN A 17 -22.24 -1.98 0.67
N ARG A 18 -21.56 -0.85 0.46
CA ARG A 18 -20.95 -0.48 -0.83
C ARG A 18 -19.44 -0.64 -0.80
N LEU A 19 -18.89 -1.13 -1.90
CA LEU A 19 -17.45 -1.19 -2.14
C LEU A 19 -17.14 -0.93 -3.61
N ALA A 20 -15.90 -0.54 -3.89
CA ALA A 20 -15.41 -0.34 -5.25
C ALA A 20 -14.20 -1.23 -5.54
N VAL A 21 -14.06 -1.65 -6.80
CA VAL A 21 -12.91 -2.42 -7.29
C VAL A 21 -12.28 -1.73 -8.50
N ALA A 22 -10.98 -1.47 -8.42
CA ALA A 22 -10.14 -1.12 -9.56
C ALA A 22 -9.59 -2.39 -10.19
N ALA A 23 -9.79 -2.54 -11.51
CA ALA A 23 -9.38 -3.74 -12.23
C ALA A 23 -8.78 -3.40 -13.61
N GLY A 24 -8.05 -4.37 -14.19
CA GLY A 24 -7.46 -4.27 -15.53
C GLY A 24 -7.64 -5.56 -16.34
N SER A 25 -7.85 -5.44 -17.64
CA SER A 25 -7.90 -6.59 -18.55
C SER A 25 -6.52 -7.24 -18.68
N ASN A 26 -6.47 -8.51 -19.11
CA ASN A 26 -5.22 -9.23 -19.39
C ASN A 26 -4.21 -9.13 -18.23
N PHE A 27 -4.65 -9.45 -17.00
CA PHE A 27 -3.84 -9.36 -15.80
C PHE A 27 -3.27 -7.96 -15.51
N GLY A 28 -3.95 -6.91 -15.98
CA GLY A 28 -3.51 -5.52 -15.85
C GLY A 28 -2.24 -5.17 -16.63
N LEU A 29 -1.82 -6.02 -17.57
CA LEU A 29 -0.62 -5.82 -18.38
C LEU A 29 -0.89 -4.94 -19.61
N VAL A 30 -2.08 -5.04 -20.19
CA VAL A 30 -2.46 -4.31 -21.39
C VAL A 30 -3.98 -4.29 -21.56
N GLY A 31 -4.48 -3.18 -22.10
CA GLY A 31 -5.87 -3.00 -22.47
C GLY A 31 -6.63 -2.17 -21.44
N ASN A 32 -7.94 -2.31 -21.44
CA ASN A 32 -8.81 -1.44 -20.67
C ASN A 32 -8.73 -1.72 -19.16
N GLY A 33 -8.87 -0.66 -18.39
CA GLY A 33 -9.23 -0.74 -16.98
C GLY A 33 -10.74 -0.68 -16.81
N LYS A 34 -11.21 -1.13 -15.65
CA LYS A 34 -12.62 -0.98 -15.28
C LYS A 34 -12.73 -0.73 -13.78
N LEU A 35 -13.47 0.33 -13.43
CA LEU A 35 -13.90 0.62 -12.08
C LEU A 35 -15.28 -0.01 -11.87
N PHE A 36 -15.42 -0.89 -10.89
CA PHE A 36 -16.68 -1.49 -10.49
C PHE A 36 -17.19 -0.84 -9.21
N ILE A 37 -18.46 -0.45 -9.19
CA ILE A 37 -19.19 -0.02 -7.99
C ILE A 37 -20.18 -1.13 -7.65
N LEU A 38 -20.01 -1.72 -6.47
CA LEU A 38 -20.70 -2.93 -6.07
C LEU A 38 -21.42 -2.70 -4.74
N GLU A 39 -22.60 -3.30 -4.60
CA GLU A 39 -23.36 -3.32 -3.35
C GLU A 39 -23.65 -4.73 -2.90
N ILE A 40 -23.66 -4.93 -1.59
CA ILE A 40 -24.04 -6.18 -0.93
C ILE A 40 -25.51 -6.04 -0.53
N ASP A 41 -26.38 -6.89 -1.09
CA ASP A 41 -27.78 -6.90 -0.72
C ASP A 41 -28.01 -7.63 0.62
N ARG A 42 -29.24 -7.57 1.15
CA ARG A 42 -29.60 -8.21 2.43
C ARG A 42 -29.45 -9.74 2.44
N SER A 43 -29.39 -10.37 1.26
CA SER A 43 -29.15 -11.81 1.13
C SER A 43 -27.65 -12.16 1.11
N GLY A 44 -26.78 -11.15 1.18
CA GLY A 44 -25.32 -11.30 1.10
C GLY A 44 -24.81 -11.41 -0.35
N ARG A 45 -25.67 -11.20 -1.35
CA ARG A 45 -25.26 -11.24 -2.76
C ARG A 45 -24.64 -9.90 -3.16
N ILE A 46 -23.51 -9.97 -3.84
CA ILE A 46 -22.81 -8.82 -4.41
C ILE A 46 -23.39 -8.52 -5.79
N VAL A 47 -23.82 -7.28 -6.01
CA VAL A 47 -24.45 -6.81 -7.26
C VAL A 47 -23.69 -5.59 -7.79
N GLU A 48 -23.45 -5.56 -9.11
CA GLU A 48 -22.90 -4.38 -9.78
C GLU A 48 -23.99 -3.32 -9.94
N VAL A 49 -23.79 -2.15 -9.31
CA VAL A 49 -24.72 -1.01 -9.38
C VAL A 49 -24.25 0.06 -10.37
N ASN A 50 -22.95 0.15 -10.62
CA ASN A 50 -22.39 0.99 -11.67
C ASN A 50 -21.00 0.50 -12.09
N SER A 51 -20.52 0.89 -13.26
CA SER A 51 -19.12 0.71 -13.64
C SER A 51 -18.66 1.69 -14.72
N PHE A 52 -17.34 1.90 -14.78
CA PHE A 52 -16.70 2.84 -15.69
C PHE A 52 -15.52 2.17 -16.39
N LEU A 53 -15.54 2.14 -17.72
CA LEU A 53 -14.45 1.61 -18.53
C LEU A 53 -13.41 2.71 -18.77
N THR A 54 -12.13 2.38 -18.63
CA THR A 54 -11.02 3.32 -18.84
C THR A 54 -10.11 2.85 -19.97
N GLN A 55 -9.39 3.81 -20.56
CA GLN A 55 -8.52 3.54 -21.71
C GLN A 55 -7.37 2.58 -21.36
N ASP A 56 -6.89 2.62 -20.12
CA ASP A 56 -5.81 1.79 -19.61
C ASP A 56 -6.17 1.20 -18.25
N CYS A 57 -5.43 0.19 -17.82
CA CYS A 57 -5.65 -0.58 -16.60
C CYS A 57 -5.66 0.28 -15.34
N LEU A 58 -6.51 -0.08 -14.37
CA LEU A 58 -6.58 0.58 -13.07
C LEU A 58 -5.81 -0.24 -12.03
N PHE A 59 -4.97 0.44 -11.25
CA PHE A 59 -4.06 -0.22 -10.30
C PHE A 59 -4.42 0.02 -8.83
N ASP A 60 -5.22 1.04 -8.53
CA ASP A 60 -5.71 1.32 -7.18
C ASP A 60 -6.95 2.23 -7.24
N LEU A 61 -7.64 2.35 -6.11
CA LEU A 61 -8.75 3.29 -5.93
C LEU A 61 -8.77 3.86 -4.52
N ALA A 62 -9.36 5.05 -4.36
CA ALA A 62 -9.63 5.66 -3.07
C ALA A 62 -10.98 6.40 -3.10
N TRP A 63 -11.88 6.07 -2.18
CA TRP A 63 -13.09 6.86 -1.95
C TRP A 63 -12.74 8.28 -1.47
N ASN A 64 -13.53 9.26 -1.90
CA ASN A 64 -13.41 10.62 -1.43
C ASN A 64 -14.00 10.74 -0.01
N GLU A 65 -13.14 10.94 0.99
CA GLU A 65 -13.54 11.05 2.41
C GLU A 65 -14.38 12.30 2.75
N SER A 66 -14.56 13.22 1.79
CA SER A 66 -15.45 14.39 1.92
C SER A 66 -16.70 14.31 1.03
N HIS A 67 -16.88 13.27 0.21
CA HIS A 67 -18.00 13.18 -0.71
C HIS A 67 -18.42 11.74 -1.00
N GLU A 68 -19.62 11.37 -0.55
CA GLU A 68 -20.15 9.99 -0.57
C GLU A 68 -20.22 9.34 -1.96
N ASN A 69 -20.45 10.14 -3.01
CA ASN A 69 -20.60 9.64 -4.37
C ASN A 69 -19.31 9.66 -5.18
N GLN A 70 -18.18 10.09 -4.64
CA GLN A 70 -16.95 10.26 -5.41
C GLN A 70 -15.87 9.23 -5.09
N VAL A 71 -15.25 8.70 -6.13
CA VAL A 71 -14.17 7.72 -6.04
C VAL A 71 -13.06 8.04 -7.04
N LEU A 72 -11.83 8.04 -6.56
CA LEU A 72 -10.61 8.26 -7.33
C LEU A 72 -10.04 6.91 -7.77
N VAL A 73 -9.45 6.87 -8.97
CA VAL A 73 -8.69 5.71 -9.46
C VAL A 73 -7.31 6.11 -9.96
N ALA A 74 -6.33 5.23 -9.74
CA ALA A 74 -4.98 5.31 -10.28
C ALA A 74 -4.86 4.46 -11.56
N GLN A 75 -4.36 5.04 -12.64
CA GLN A 75 -4.35 4.42 -13.97
C GLN A 75 -2.92 4.22 -14.51
N GLY A 76 -2.76 3.22 -15.39
CA GLY A 76 -1.48 2.89 -16.04
C GLY A 76 -0.91 3.95 -16.97
N ASP A 77 -1.74 4.87 -17.48
CA ASP A 77 -1.33 5.95 -18.39
C ASP A 77 -0.69 7.16 -17.68
N GLY A 78 -0.41 7.04 -16.37
CA GLY A 78 0.10 8.13 -15.53
C GLY A 78 -0.97 9.12 -15.06
N THR A 79 -2.25 8.88 -15.38
CA THR A 79 -3.34 9.72 -14.90
C THR A 79 -3.96 9.19 -13.61
N LEU A 80 -4.54 10.10 -12.83
CA LEU A 80 -5.59 9.78 -11.87
C LEU A 80 -6.92 10.33 -12.36
N ARG A 81 -8.01 9.63 -12.08
CA ARG A 81 -9.35 10.02 -12.52
C ARG A 81 -10.33 9.96 -11.37
N LEU A 82 -11.06 11.06 -11.14
CA LEU A 82 -12.10 11.14 -10.14
C LEU A 82 -13.46 10.93 -10.81
N PHE A 83 -14.21 9.95 -10.35
CA PHE A 83 -15.55 9.63 -10.83
C PHE A 83 -16.58 10.03 -9.79
N ASP A 84 -17.74 10.48 -10.26
CA ASP A 84 -18.96 10.52 -9.44
C ASP A 84 -19.84 9.34 -9.83
N THR A 85 -20.19 8.51 -8.85
CA THR A 85 -20.94 7.27 -9.01
C THR A 85 -22.39 7.49 -9.46
N THR A 86 -22.91 8.72 -9.41
CA THR A 86 -24.22 9.10 -9.95
C THR A 86 -24.21 9.24 -11.48
N PHE A 87 -23.06 9.58 -12.06
CA PHE A 87 -22.91 9.70 -13.51
C PHE A 87 -22.61 8.35 -14.17
N LYS A 88 -22.64 8.37 -15.50
CA LYS A 88 -22.28 7.23 -16.35
C LYS A 88 -21.06 7.62 -17.20
N GLU A 89 -20.23 6.61 -17.46
CA GLU A 89 -19.15 6.63 -18.45
C GLU A 89 -17.90 7.46 -18.11
N PHE A 90 -18.01 8.77 -17.87
CA PHE A 90 -16.85 9.67 -17.80
C PHE A 90 -16.50 10.16 -16.39
N PRO A 91 -15.21 10.42 -16.10
CA PRO A 91 -14.78 11.03 -14.85
C PRO A 91 -15.14 12.52 -14.80
N ILE A 92 -15.32 13.05 -13.59
CA ILE A 92 -15.53 14.48 -13.32
C ILE A 92 -14.22 15.28 -13.27
N ALA A 93 -13.08 14.61 -13.05
CA ALA A 93 -11.75 15.22 -13.10
C ALA A 93 -10.67 14.25 -13.56
N ILE A 94 -9.63 14.77 -14.23
CA ILE A 94 -8.43 14.05 -14.65
C ILE A 94 -7.20 14.83 -14.15
N PHE A 95 -6.32 14.14 -13.44
CA PHE A 95 -5.07 14.69 -12.91
C PHE A 95 -3.92 14.03 -13.67
N LYS A 96 -3.13 14.84 -14.39
CA LYS A 96 -2.09 14.35 -15.30
C LYS A 96 -0.79 15.11 -15.09
N GLU A 97 0.07 14.52 -14.26
CA GLU A 97 1.47 14.96 -14.11
C GLU A 97 2.46 13.80 -13.97
N HIS A 98 2.02 12.61 -13.53
CA HIS A 98 2.91 11.45 -13.49
C HIS A 98 3.29 11.03 -14.92
N GLU A 99 4.54 10.61 -15.08
CA GLU A 99 5.12 10.26 -16.39
C GLU A 99 5.03 8.75 -16.68
N ARG A 100 4.58 7.98 -15.69
CA ARG A 100 4.52 6.52 -15.68
C ARG A 100 3.32 6.05 -14.85
N GLU A 101 3.07 4.76 -14.91
CA GLU A 101 2.00 4.03 -14.20
C GLU A 101 1.83 4.52 -12.75
N VAL A 102 0.60 4.93 -12.39
CA VAL A 102 0.26 5.28 -11.00
C VAL A 102 -0.18 4.01 -10.28
N PHE A 103 0.59 3.55 -9.29
CA PHE A 103 0.36 2.27 -8.62
C PHE A 103 -0.52 2.36 -7.38
N SER A 104 -0.54 3.51 -6.71
CA SER A 104 -1.41 3.71 -5.55
C SER A 104 -2.01 5.10 -5.52
N CYS A 105 -3.21 5.19 -4.97
CA CYS A 105 -3.82 6.46 -4.59
C CYS A 105 -4.56 6.32 -3.26
N ASN A 106 -4.38 7.27 -2.36
CA ASN A 106 -4.97 7.22 -1.01
C ASN A 106 -5.49 8.59 -0.60
N TRP A 107 -6.65 8.63 0.05
CA TRP A 107 -7.24 9.86 0.56
C TRP A 107 -6.67 10.21 1.95
N ASN A 108 -6.58 11.50 2.27
CA ASN A 108 -6.15 11.95 3.59
C ASN A 108 -7.29 11.80 4.61
N LEU A 109 -7.14 10.91 5.59
CA LEU A 109 -8.20 10.64 6.60
C LEU A 109 -8.33 11.76 7.66
N VAL A 110 -7.31 12.60 7.84
CA VAL A 110 -7.29 13.65 8.86
C VAL A 110 -8.00 14.90 8.37
N ASN A 111 -7.57 15.47 7.24
CA ASN A 111 -8.21 16.67 6.69
C ASN A 111 -9.35 16.36 5.70
N ARG A 112 -9.42 15.13 5.17
CA ARG A 112 -10.44 14.65 4.21
C ARG A 112 -10.51 15.43 2.90
N GLN A 113 -9.61 16.37 2.65
CA GLN A 113 -9.66 17.27 1.49
C GLN A 113 -8.71 16.86 0.38
N ASN A 114 -7.53 16.35 0.74
CA ASN A 114 -6.46 16.06 -0.21
C ASN A 114 -6.31 14.56 -0.43
N PHE A 115 -5.79 14.18 -1.59
CA PHE A 115 -5.40 12.82 -1.90
C PHE A 115 -3.93 12.74 -2.31
N LEU A 116 -3.39 11.53 -2.24
CA LEU A 116 -2.01 11.17 -2.53
C LEU A 116 -1.97 10.21 -3.71
N SER A 117 -0.91 10.26 -4.51
CA SER A 117 -0.61 9.26 -5.53
C SER A 117 0.86 8.87 -5.51
N SER A 118 1.18 7.62 -5.86
CA SER A 118 2.56 7.14 -6.06
C SER A 118 2.70 6.44 -7.40
N SER A 119 3.84 6.63 -8.06
CA SER A 119 4.04 6.17 -9.44
C SER A 119 5.37 5.41 -9.63
N TRP A 120 5.43 4.64 -10.71
CA TRP A 120 6.66 4.09 -11.25
C TRP A 120 7.67 5.19 -11.61
N ASP A 121 7.24 6.42 -11.89
CA ASP A 121 8.16 7.54 -12.19
C ASP A 121 9.06 7.93 -11.00
N GLY A 122 8.83 7.34 -9.83
CA GLY A 122 9.64 7.55 -8.63
C GLY A 122 9.19 8.74 -7.78
N SER A 123 8.06 9.34 -8.11
CA SER A 123 7.47 10.45 -7.38
C SER A 123 6.18 10.07 -6.66
N ILE A 124 5.90 10.85 -5.64
CA ILE A 124 4.64 10.88 -4.90
C ILE A 124 4.08 12.28 -5.06
N LYS A 125 2.78 12.42 -5.35
CA LYS A 125 2.15 13.73 -5.52
C LYS A 125 0.96 13.88 -4.57
N ILE A 126 0.83 15.07 -3.98
CA ILE A 126 -0.31 15.49 -3.16
C ILE A 126 -1.19 16.39 -4.00
N TRP A 127 -2.50 16.16 -3.96
CA TRP A 127 -3.47 16.81 -4.81
C TRP A 127 -4.65 17.33 -4.01
N SER A 128 -5.30 18.36 -4.55
CA SER A 128 -6.66 18.72 -4.18
C SER A 128 -7.58 18.31 -5.33
N PRO A 129 -8.76 17.71 -5.07
CA PRO A 129 -9.70 17.36 -6.13
C PRO A 129 -10.23 18.58 -6.89
N LEU A 130 -10.08 19.78 -6.32
CA LEU A 130 -10.52 21.05 -6.91
C LEU A 130 -9.46 21.70 -7.83
N ARG A 131 -8.25 21.12 -7.94
CA ARG A 131 -7.14 21.71 -8.70
C ARG A 131 -6.55 20.70 -9.69
N LYS A 132 -6.31 21.14 -10.92
CA LYS A 132 -5.70 20.28 -11.96
C LYS A 132 -4.24 19.92 -11.69
N GLN A 133 -3.50 20.81 -11.03
CA GLN A 133 -2.08 20.64 -10.72
C GLN A 133 -1.91 20.16 -9.28
N SER A 134 -0.86 19.39 -9.03
CA SER A 134 -0.47 18.91 -7.72
C SER A 134 -0.09 20.07 -6.80
N LEU A 135 -0.37 19.90 -5.51
CA LEU A 135 0.01 20.83 -4.46
C LEU A 135 1.49 20.67 -4.09
N MET A 136 2.00 19.43 -4.16
CA MET A 136 3.35 19.08 -3.74
C MET A 136 3.81 17.79 -4.43
N THR A 137 5.10 17.71 -4.75
CA THR A 137 5.76 16.48 -5.20
C THR A 137 6.82 16.07 -4.16
N LEU A 138 6.78 14.82 -3.73
CA LEU A 138 7.75 14.18 -2.84
C LEU A 138 8.52 13.11 -3.63
N THR A 139 9.81 12.97 -3.36
CA THR A 139 10.65 11.96 -4.03
C THR A 139 11.44 11.19 -2.98
N PRO A 140 11.20 9.87 -2.83
CA PRO A 140 12.03 8.99 -2.01
C PRO A 140 13.50 9.03 -2.42
N ARG A 141 14.37 9.44 -1.50
CA ARG A 141 15.83 9.55 -1.70
C ARG A 141 16.57 9.05 -0.46
N PRO A 142 16.72 7.72 -0.29
CA PRO A 142 17.55 7.17 0.77
C PRO A 142 18.98 7.72 0.69
N LEU A 143 19.55 8.10 1.83
CA LEU A 143 20.90 8.70 1.91
C LEU A 143 21.99 7.74 1.38
N GLU A 144 21.85 6.45 1.65
CA GLU A 144 22.79 5.41 1.19
C GLU A 144 22.77 5.26 -0.33
N ILE A 145 21.58 5.30 -0.94
CA ILE A 145 21.42 5.32 -2.41
C ILE A 145 22.03 6.62 -2.96
N THR A 146 21.72 7.78 -2.36
CA THR A 146 22.18 9.09 -2.85
C THR A 146 23.70 9.22 -2.86
N LYS A 147 24.42 8.59 -1.92
CA LYS A 147 25.89 8.57 -1.89
C LYS A 147 26.50 7.64 -2.95
N MET A 148 25.78 6.61 -3.39
CA MET A 148 26.27 5.63 -4.39
C MET A 148 25.86 5.95 -5.83
N VAL A 149 24.84 6.80 -6.04
CA VAL A 149 24.45 7.24 -7.38
C VAL A 149 25.31 8.44 -7.80
N ASP A 150 26.11 8.25 -8.85
CA ASP A 150 26.90 9.32 -9.47
C ASP A 150 25.95 10.46 -9.94
N PRO A 151 26.19 11.73 -9.59
CA PRO A 151 25.35 12.84 -10.04
C PRO A 151 25.24 12.97 -11.57
N LEU A 152 26.17 12.39 -12.33
CA LEU A 152 26.15 12.33 -13.81
C LEU A 152 25.46 11.08 -14.37
N ASN A 153 24.90 10.20 -13.53
CA ASN A 153 24.33 8.92 -13.96
C ASN A 153 23.12 9.09 -14.91
N ALA A 154 22.50 10.27 -14.98
CA ALA A 154 21.46 10.61 -15.96
C ALA A 154 22.00 10.80 -17.40
N ILE A 155 23.31 11.04 -17.56
CA ILE A 155 23.94 11.40 -18.85
C ILE A 155 24.87 10.28 -19.34
N ILE A 156 25.29 9.37 -18.45
CA ILE A 156 26.22 8.28 -18.77
C ILE A 156 25.44 7.01 -19.10
N LEU A 157 25.30 6.71 -20.40
CA LEU A 157 24.80 5.43 -20.88
C LEU A 157 25.84 4.33 -20.59
N LYS A 158 25.73 3.60 -19.46
CA LYS A 158 26.70 2.55 -19.12
C LYS A 158 26.63 1.39 -20.13
N LYS A 159 27.75 1.12 -20.82
CA LYS A 159 27.99 -0.14 -21.55
C LYS A 159 27.91 -1.31 -20.57
N LYS A 160 27.20 -2.37 -20.97
CA LYS A 160 26.91 -3.59 -20.21
C LYS A 160 28.10 -4.08 -19.36
N SER A 161 27.98 -3.92 -18.05
CA SER A 161 28.57 -4.85 -17.07
C SER A 161 27.42 -5.53 -16.31
N PHE A 162 27.51 -6.84 -16.16
CA PHE A 162 26.48 -7.67 -15.54
C PHE A 162 26.58 -7.53 -14.00
N THR A 163 25.69 -6.74 -13.39
CA THR A 163 25.29 -6.84 -11.97
C THR A 163 23.81 -6.50 -11.86
N GLY A 164 23.03 -7.37 -11.21
CA GLY A 164 21.56 -7.31 -11.16
C GLY A 164 20.99 -6.09 -10.42
N ILE A 165 21.02 -4.93 -11.05
CA ILE A 165 20.26 -3.75 -10.64
C ILE A 165 18.82 -3.98 -11.13
N SER A 166 17.86 -4.17 -10.22
CA SER A 166 16.45 -4.30 -10.60
C SER A 166 16.01 -3.04 -11.37
N LYS A 167 15.34 -3.22 -12.51
CA LYS A 167 14.83 -2.10 -13.32
C LYS A 167 13.84 -1.20 -12.56
N ASN A 168 13.35 -1.66 -11.42
CA ASN A 168 12.25 -1.10 -10.67
C ASN A 168 12.68 -0.42 -9.36
N ARG A 169 13.99 -0.19 -9.12
CA ARG A 169 14.47 0.41 -7.86
C ARG A 169 13.83 1.76 -7.52
N ASN A 170 13.43 2.52 -8.53
CA ASN A 170 12.86 3.84 -8.32
C ASN A 170 11.34 3.81 -8.15
N CYS A 171 10.66 2.69 -8.45
CA CYS A 171 9.21 2.59 -8.35
C CYS A 171 8.74 2.89 -6.93
N VAL A 172 7.72 3.73 -6.77
CA VAL A 172 7.02 3.90 -5.50
C VAL A 172 5.70 3.13 -5.55
N TYR A 173 5.69 1.95 -4.94
CA TYR A 173 4.57 1.01 -5.06
C TYR A 173 3.34 1.44 -4.28
N GLN A 174 3.55 1.95 -3.07
CA GLN A 174 2.47 2.44 -2.22
C GLN A 174 2.93 3.67 -1.44
N ALA A 175 2.05 4.67 -1.34
CA ALA A 175 2.21 5.78 -0.42
C ALA A 175 0.89 6.09 0.28
N GLN A 176 0.96 6.52 1.54
CA GLN A 176 -0.21 6.75 2.39
C GLN A 176 0.01 7.92 3.34
N PHE A 177 -1.04 8.71 3.56
CA PHE A 177 -1.05 9.67 4.67
C PHE A 177 -1.13 8.91 6.01
N SER A 178 -0.50 9.47 7.05
CA SER A 178 -0.78 9.02 8.41
C SER A 178 -2.24 9.34 8.76
N PRO A 179 -3.00 8.38 9.33
CA PRO A 179 -4.34 8.66 9.87
C PRO A 179 -4.30 9.45 11.18
N HIS A 180 -3.09 9.72 11.73
CA HIS A 180 -2.90 10.41 13.01
C HIS A 180 -2.29 11.81 12.86
N ASP A 181 -1.49 12.04 11.82
CA ASP A 181 -0.84 13.32 11.53
C ASP A 181 -1.02 13.67 10.05
N GLN A 182 -1.77 14.74 9.76
CA GLN A 182 -2.06 15.18 8.39
C GLN A 182 -0.82 15.51 7.56
N ASN A 183 0.33 15.75 8.20
CA ASN A 183 1.56 16.17 7.58
C ASN A 183 2.55 15.03 7.34
N LEU A 184 2.27 13.82 7.84
CA LEU A 184 3.13 12.67 7.63
C LEU A 184 2.66 11.82 6.46
N VAL A 185 3.61 11.45 5.59
CA VAL A 185 3.41 10.53 4.46
C VAL A 185 4.41 9.40 4.55
N LEU A 186 3.94 8.16 4.52
CA LEU A 186 4.78 6.97 4.40
C LEU A 186 4.74 6.45 2.97
N SER A 187 5.84 5.89 2.50
CA SER A 187 5.88 5.19 1.21
C SER A 187 6.86 4.02 1.22
N CYS A 188 6.66 3.06 0.32
CA CYS A 188 7.57 1.96 0.05
C CYS A 188 7.99 1.94 -1.42
N SER A 189 9.28 1.66 -1.66
CA SER A 189 9.89 1.69 -2.98
C SER A 189 10.58 0.39 -3.37
N GLY A 190 10.78 0.20 -4.68
CA GLY A 190 11.50 -0.96 -5.23
C GLY A 190 12.99 -1.02 -4.86
N ASN A 191 13.55 0.04 -4.27
CA ASN A 191 14.92 0.06 -3.72
C ASN A 191 15.02 -0.58 -2.33
N SER A 192 13.95 -1.20 -1.81
CA SER A 192 13.87 -1.82 -0.48
C SER A 192 13.74 -0.86 0.71
N TYR A 193 13.56 0.45 0.48
CA TYR A 193 13.36 1.42 1.56
C TYR A 193 11.89 1.77 1.75
N ALA A 194 11.56 2.06 3.00
CA ALA A 194 10.43 2.91 3.33
C ALA A 194 10.92 4.34 3.56
N SER A 195 10.14 5.31 3.10
CA SER A 195 10.40 6.75 3.26
C SER A 195 9.26 7.38 4.05
N LEU A 196 9.59 8.00 5.17
CA LEU A 196 8.68 8.78 6.01
C LEU A 196 8.95 10.27 5.78
N PHE A 197 7.96 10.97 5.23
CA PHE A 197 8.03 12.39 4.94
C PHE A 197 7.27 13.23 5.97
N ASP A 198 7.81 14.41 6.29
CA ASP A 198 7.07 15.50 6.93
C ASP A 198 6.92 16.65 5.92
N ILE A 199 5.70 16.86 5.43
CA ILE A 199 5.42 17.79 4.34
C ILE A 199 5.55 19.27 4.74
N ARG A 200 5.76 19.57 6.02
CA ARG A 200 6.04 20.93 6.50
C ARG A 200 7.49 21.34 6.26
N LEU A 201 8.38 20.35 6.14
CA LEU A 201 9.81 20.57 5.96
C LEU A 201 10.15 20.77 4.47
N PRO A 202 11.21 21.53 4.15
CA PRO A 202 11.62 21.75 2.77
C PRO A 202 12.19 20.48 2.13
N SER A 203 12.03 20.37 0.81
CA SER A 203 12.59 19.26 0.00
C SER A 203 14.08 19.04 0.30
N GLY A 204 14.46 17.78 0.49
CA GLY A 204 15.83 17.38 0.82
C GLY A 204 16.12 17.31 2.33
N LYS A 205 15.27 17.88 3.18
CA LYS A 205 15.30 17.74 4.64
C LYS A 205 14.01 17.17 5.22
N ASN A 206 13.07 16.82 4.36
CA ASN A 206 11.71 16.44 4.71
C ASN A 206 11.48 14.94 4.81
N GLN A 207 12.53 14.11 4.82
CA GLN A 207 12.37 12.65 4.78
C GLN A 207 13.39 11.94 5.67
N ASN A 208 12.92 10.88 6.34
CA ASN A 208 13.75 9.83 6.92
C ASN A 208 13.52 8.54 6.12
N ASN A 209 14.59 7.79 5.88
CA ASN A 209 14.54 6.57 5.07
C ASN A 209 15.14 5.41 5.85
N PHE A 210 14.53 4.23 5.78
CA PHE A 210 15.01 3.02 6.46
C PHE A 210 14.82 1.79 5.59
N LEU A 211 15.79 0.87 5.63
CA LEU A 211 15.78 -0.37 4.85
C LEU A 211 14.80 -1.35 5.49
N VAL A 212 13.86 -1.88 4.69
CA VAL A 212 12.73 -2.68 5.20
C VAL A 212 12.66 -4.11 4.68
N HIS A 213 13.23 -4.45 3.52
CA HIS A 213 13.06 -5.76 2.87
C HIS A 213 14.35 -6.31 2.22
N SER A 214 15.46 -6.29 2.96
CA SER A 214 16.71 -7.01 2.61
C SER A 214 17.32 -6.68 1.24
N GLY A 215 17.05 -5.49 0.69
CA GLY A 215 17.50 -5.09 -0.64
C GLY A 215 16.57 -5.53 -1.79
N LEU A 216 15.49 -6.25 -1.47
CA LEU A 216 14.41 -6.62 -2.39
C LEU A 216 13.27 -5.60 -2.35
N GLU A 217 12.42 -5.59 -3.38
CA GLU A 217 11.41 -4.55 -3.54
C GLU A 217 10.41 -4.54 -2.36
N ALA A 218 10.20 -3.35 -1.77
CA ALA A 218 9.17 -3.12 -0.77
C ALA A 218 7.88 -2.70 -1.49
N LEU A 219 6.83 -3.52 -1.40
CA LEU A 219 5.65 -3.37 -2.24
C LEU A 219 4.49 -2.68 -1.53
N THR A 220 4.46 -2.72 -0.20
CA THR A 220 3.31 -2.25 0.56
C THR A 220 3.71 -1.74 1.94
N CYS A 221 3.00 -0.71 2.39
CA CYS A 221 3.12 -0.14 3.72
C CYS A 221 1.76 0.32 4.21
N ASP A 222 1.52 0.25 5.52
CA ASP A 222 0.31 0.78 6.13
C ASP A 222 0.55 1.24 7.58
N PHE A 223 -0.10 2.34 7.95
CA PHE A 223 -0.11 2.84 9.33
C PHE A 223 -1.07 2.03 10.19
N ASN A 224 -0.63 1.73 11.41
CA ASN A 224 -1.52 1.21 12.42
C ASN A 224 -2.63 2.25 12.71
N LYS A 225 -3.89 1.79 12.78
CA LYS A 225 -5.06 2.68 12.93
C LYS A 225 -5.21 3.26 14.35
N TYR A 226 -4.45 2.75 15.32
CA TYR A 226 -4.56 3.12 16.74
C TYR A 226 -3.25 3.56 17.38
N ARG A 227 -2.10 3.11 16.86
CA ARG A 227 -0.76 3.39 17.38
C ARG A 227 -0.04 4.35 16.43
N PRO A 228 0.06 5.66 16.73
CA PRO A 228 0.49 6.70 15.78
C PRO A 228 1.86 6.51 15.15
N TYR A 229 2.73 5.78 15.85
CA TYR A 229 4.12 5.58 15.46
C TYR A 229 4.40 4.17 14.93
N VAL A 230 3.37 3.34 14.76
CA VAL A 230 3.55 1.96 14.32
C VAL A 230 3.11 1.80 12.88
N VAL A 231 3.98 1.21 12.07
CA VAL A 231 3.74 0.95 10.65
C VAL A 231 4.10 -0.49 10.32
N ALA A 232 3.40 -1.08 9.36
CA ALA A 232 3.76 -2.39 8.81
C ALA A 232 4.25 -2.24 7.37
N THR A 233 5.17 -3.10 6.95
CA THR A 233 5.65 -3.20 5.57
C THR A 233 5.66 -4.65 5.09
N GLY A 234 5.45 -4.84 3.79
CA GLY A 234 5.54 -6.13 3.10
C GLY A 234 6.27 -6.00 1.76
N GLY A 235 6.94 -7.06 1.32
CA GLY A 235 7.76 -7.01 0.12
C GLY A 235 8.06 -8.36 -0.52
N VAL A 236 9.04 -8.35 -1.43
CA VAL A 236 9.47 -9.51 -2.23
C VAL A 236 10.27 -10.55 -1.44
N ASP A 237 10.73 -10.21 -0.23
CA ASP A 237 11.40 -11.14 0.69
C ASP A 237 10.44 -12.01 1.51
N ASN A 238 9.14 -11.99 1.17
CA ASN A 238 8.07 -12.79 1.78
C ASN A 238 7.83 -12.53 3.27
N ALA A 239 8.40 -11.46 3.83
CA ALA A 239 8.27 -11.11 5.24
C ALA A 239 7.33 -9.92 5.46
N ILE A 240 6.65 -9.91 6.61
CA ILE A 240 5.98 -8.72 7.14
C ILE A 240 6.83 -8.18 8.28
N ARG A 241 7.12 -6.88 8.29
CA ARG A 241 7.84 -6.21 9.38
C ARG A 241 7.01 -5.09 9.97
N ILE A 242 7.10 -4.94 11.29
CA ILE A 242 6.39 -3.93 12.06
C ILE A 242 7.43 -3.03 12.72
N TRP A 243 7.25 -1.73 12.54
CA TRP A 243 8.25 -0.72 12.85
C TRP A 243 7.69 0.32 13.81
N ASP A 244 8.54 0.82 14.72
CA ASP A 244 8.29 2.06 15.46
C ASP A 244 9.06 3.21 14.81
N ILE A 245 8.32 4.15 14.20
CA ILE A 245 8.92 5.26 13.46
C ILE A 245 9.60 6.31 14.34
N ARG A 246 9.35 6.32 15.67
CA ARG A 246 10.10 7.19 16.62
C ARG A 246 11.54 6.72 16.79
N MET A 247 11.77 5.43 16.57
CA MET A 247 13.08 4.79 16.76
C MET A 247 13.97 4.92 15.52
N LEU A 248 13.51 5.59 14.46
CA LEU A 248 14.28 5.81 13.23
C LEU A 248 15.47 6.77 13.42
N ASN A 249 15.48 7.55 14.51
CA ASN A 249 16.45 8.61 14.76
C ASN A 249 17.09 8.55 16.16
N LYS A 250 17.81 7.46 16.45
CA LYS A 250 18.80 7.46 17.55
C LYS A 250 20.18 7.13 17.00
N ASN A 251 20.87 8.16 16.48
CA ASN A 251 22.33 8.23 16.27
C ASN A 251 23.06 6.90 16.04
N GLU A 252 22.93 6.29 14.87
CA GLU A 252 23.98 5.41 14.38
C GLU A 252 25.01 6.24 13.59
N SER A 253 25.82 6.98 14.33
CA SER A 253 27.26 6.94 14.06
C SER A 253 27.70 5.51 14.32
N ALA A 254 27.46 4.63 13.35
CA ALA A 254 27.93 3.26 13.34
C ALA A 254 29.45 3.29 13.12
N THR A 255 30.21 3.68 14.15
CA THR A 255 31.42 2.92 14.44
C THR A 255 30.92 1.51 14.67
N ILE A 256 31.16 0.65 13.67
CA ILE A 256 30.83 -0.77 13.65
C ILE A 256 31.31 -1.38 14.96
N LYS A 257 30.44 -1.41 15.98
CA LYS A 257 30.62 -2.27 17.13
C LYS A 257 30.25 -3.65 16.60
N ARG A 258 31.30 -4.39 16.22
CA ARG A 258 31.29 -5.84 16.10
C ARG A 258 30.73 -6.39 17.41
N THR A 259 29.44 -6.66 17.43
CA THR A 259 28.82 -7.49 18.44
C THR A 259 28.10 -8.62 17.70
N VAL A 260 28.72 -9.80 17.82
CA VAL A 260 28.18 -11.15 17.53
C VAL A 260 27.76 -11.41 16.07
N PRO A 261 28.33 -12.43 15.39
CA PRO A 261 27.80 -12.88 14.10
C PRO A 261 26.41 -13.50 14.33
N GLY A 262 25.35 -12.84 13.85
CA GLY A 262 24.01 -13.44 13.81
C GLY A 262 22.80 -12.52 13.89
N GLN A 263 22.91 -11.26 14.36
CA GLN A 263 21.73 -10.37 14.49
C GLN A 263 22.07 -8.90 14.20
N LEU A 264 21.80 -8.44 12.97
CA LEU A 264 21.54 -7.02 12.73
C LEU A 264 20.10 -6.72 13.20
N HIS A 265 19.91 -6.39 14.48
CA HIS A 265 18.64 -5.80 14.90
C HIS A 265 18.64 -4.34 14.46
N ASN A 266 17.92 -4.03 13.37
CA ASN A 266 17.50 -2.65 13.10
C ASN A 266 16.63 -2.22 14.29
N SER A 267 17.13 -1.30 15.12
CA SER A 267 16.49 -0.92 16.40
C SER A 267 15.05 -0.41 16.24
N SER A 268 14.63 -0.04 15.03
CA SER A 268 13.27 0.39 14.72
C SER A 268 12.31 -0.75 14.40
N CYS A 269 12.80 -1.96 14.10
CA CYS A 269 11.95 -3.13 13.84
C CYS A 269 11.52 -3.76 15.16
N ILE A 270 10.27 -3.55 15.55
CA ILE A 270 9.72 -4.03 16.83
C ILE A 270 9.14 -5.44 16.73
N ASN A 271 8.81 -5.90 15.51
CA ASN A 271 8.35 -7.26 15.28
C ASN A 271 8.55 -7.68 13.81
N GLU A 272 8.73 -8.98 13.58
CA GLU A 272 8.91 -9.57 12.26
C GLU A 272 8.14 -10.90 12.15
N ILE A 273 7.45 -11.07 11.02
CA ILE A 273 6.81 -12.31 10.61
C ILE A 273 7.60 -12.85 9.40
N PRO A 274 8.66 -13.63 9.62
CA PRO A 274 9.48 -14.16 8.54
C PRO A 274 8.73 -15.27 7.79
N ASN A 275 8.90 -15.32 6.46
CA ASN A 275 8.19 -16.26 5.58
C ASN A 275 6.68 -16.23 5.86
N ALA A 276 6.11 -15.03 5.97
CA ALA A 276 4.69 -14.83 6.18
C ALA A 276 3.88 -15.41 5.01
N HIS A 277 4.45 -15.38 3.80
CA HIS A 277 3.89 -15.96 2.58
C HIS A 277 4.92 -16.81 1.82
N GLY A 278 4.46 -17.58 0.83
CA GLY A 278 5.33 -18.37 -0.06
C GLY A 278 5.94 -17.57 -1.20
N LEU A 279 5.32 -16.44 -1.56
CA LEU A 279 5.75 -15.49 -2.59
C LEU A 279 5.56 -14.05 -2.08
N ALA A 280 5.97 -13.08 -2.91
CA ALA A 280 5.97 -11.66 -2.56
C ALA A 280 4.63 -11.20 -1.95
N ILE A 281 4.69 -10.26 -1.02
CA ILE A 281 3.51 -9.71 -0.35
C ILE A 281 3.10 -8.43 -1.07
N ARG A 282 1.90 -8.42 -1.64
CA ARG A 282 1.40 -7.30 -2.46
C ARG A 282 0.67 -6.24 -1.64
N LYS A 283 -0.02 -6.63 -0.57
CA LYS A 283 -0.69 -5.70 0.36
C LYS A 283 -0.54 -6.15 1.80
N VAL A 284 -0.32 -5.18 2.68
CA VAL A 284 -0.55 -5.28 4.13
C VAL A 284 -1.53 -4.19 4.54
N THR A 285 -2.46 -4.50 5.44
CA THR A 285 -3.40 -3.50 5.97
C THR A 285 -3.82 -3.85 7.40
N TRP A 286 -3.67 -2.91 8.31
CA TRP A 286 -4.08 -2.99 9.70
C TRP A 286 -5.60 -2.95 9.83
N SER A 287 -6.11 -3.77 10.75
CA SER A 287 -7.50 -3.76 11.15
C SER A 287 -7.93 -2.37 11.63
N PRO A 288 -9.07 -1.84 11.14
CA PRO A 288 -9.67 -0.62 11.65
C PRO A 288 -10.45 -0.84 12.95
N HIS A 289 -10.41 -2.07 13.51
CA HIS A 289 -11.11 -2.45 14.74
C HIS A 289 -10.18 -2.87 15.88
N HIS A 290 -8.92 -3.23 15.58
CA HIS A 290 -7.98 -3.78 16.55
C HIS A 290 -6.55 -3.30 16.27
N SER A 291 -5.87 -2.81 17.30
CA SER A 291 -4.50 -2.27 17.21
C SER A 291 -3.42 -3.32 16.97
N ASN A 292 -3.71 -4.61 17.17
CA ASN A 292 -2.76 -5.72 17.05
C ASN A 292 -3.16 -6.75 15.98
N ILE A 293 -4.05 -6.41 15.05
CA ILE A 293 -4.48 -7.29 13.97
C ILE A 293 -4.17 -6.65 12.63
N LEU A 294 -3.57 -7.41 11.71
CA LEU A 294 -3.33 -6.99 10.33
C LEU A 294 -3.62 -8.13 9.36
N MET A 295 -3.91 -7.75 8.12
CA MET A 295 -4.12 -8.64 6.99
C MET A 295 -3.00 -8.46 5.97
N SER A 296 -2.66 -9.53 5.26
CA SER A 296 -1.80 -9.50 4.08
C SER A 296 -2.38 -10.27 2.90
N ALA A 297 -2.03 -9.85 1.68
CA ALA A 297 -2.36 -10.50 0.42
C ALA A 297 -1.09 -10.70 -0.42
N SER A 298 -0.99 -11.81 -1.14
CA SER A 298 0.27 -12.23 -1.77
C SER A 298 0.08 -12.84 -3.16
N TYR A 299 1.19 -12.86 -3.89
CA TYR A 299 1.38 -13.64 -5.11
C TYR A 299 1.30 -15.16 -4.87
N ASP A 300 1.31 -15.63 -3.62
CA ASP A 300 1.03 -17.04 -3.28
C ASP A 300 -0.46 -17.39 -3.31
N MET A 301 -1.30 -16.47 -3.81
CA MET A 301 -2.74 -16.63 -3.99
C MET A 301 -3.53 -16.69 -2.67
N THR A 302 -2.91 -16.34 -1.54
CA THR A 302 -3.57 -16.35 -0.23
C THR A 302 -3.76 -14.96 0.36
N CYS A 303 -4.82 -14.81 1.16
CA CYS A 303 -4.96 -13.74 2.14
C CYS A 303 -4.78 -14.32 3.54
N ARG A 304 -3.97 -13.67 4.38
CA ARG A 304 -3.69 -14.13 5.75
C ARG A 304 -3.99 -13.04 6.76
N ILE A 305 -4.50 -13.46 7.92
CA ILE A 305 -4.75 -12.58 9.06
C ILE A 305 -3.74 -12.93 10.16
N TRP A 306 -3.17 -11.89 10.76
CA TRP A 306 -2.09 -12.01 11.74
C TRP A 306 -2.41 -11.23 13.00
N ARG A 307 -1.93 -11.76 14.13
CA ARG A 307 -1.79 -11.04 15.39
C ARG A 307 -0.37 -10.50 15.50
N ASP A 308 -0.21 -9.21 15.70
CA ASP A 308 1.04 -8.61 16.16
C ASP A 308 1.27 -9.01 17.62
N LEU A 309 2.14 -9.99 17.87
CA LEU A 309 2.41 -10.46 19.23
C LEU A 309 3.21 -9.47 20.07
N SER A 310 3.86 -8.46 19.46
CA SER A 310 4.53 -7.38 20.20
C SER A 310 3.56 -6.44 20.90
N ASN A 311 2.25 -6.60 20.69
CA ASN A 311 1.21 -5.83 21.35
C ASN A 311 -0.04 -6.68 21.66
N ASP A 312 -0.54 -6.62 22.89
CA ASP A 312 -1.72 -7.38 23.30
C ASP A 312 -3.05 -6.66 22.99
N GLY A 313 -2.99 -5.48 22.37
CA GLY A 313 -4.12 -4.60 22.10
C GLY A 313 -4.10 -3.34 22.96
N ALA A 314 -3.47 -3.41 24.14
CA ALA A 314 -3.36 -2.30 25.09
C ALA A 314 -1.90 -1.91 25.36
N ASN A 315 -1.03 -2.90 25.57
CA ASN A 315 0.36 -2.71 26.00
C ASN A 315 1.33 -3.42 25.05
N GLU A 316 2.55 -2.90 24.98
CA GLU A 316 3.67 -3.60 24.36
C GLU A 316 3.98 -4.88 25.14
N THR A 317 4.27 -5.95 24.41
CA THR A 317 4.72 -7.21 24.98
C THR A 317 6.16 -7.46 24.56
N TYR A 318 6.87 -8.30 25.32
CA TYR A 318 8.23 -8.72 24.99
C TYR A 318 8.26 -9.96 24.07
N LYS A 319 7.15 -10.27 23.39
CA LYS A 319 7.01 -11.39 22.46
C LYS A 319 7.09 -10.90 21.02
N THR A 320 7.62 -11.74 20.15
CA THR A 320 7.67 -11.48 18.70
C THR A 320 7.06 -12.66 17.95
N ASN A 321 6.53 -12.40 16.77
CA ASN A 321 5.97 -13.45 15.91
C ASN A 321 7.06 -14.43 15.45
N SER A 322 8.31 -13.99 15.34
CA SER A 322 9.44 -14.86 14.97
C SER A 322 9.72 -16.00 15.96
N THR A 323 9.31 -15.87 17.22
CA THR A 323 9.51 -16.90 18.27
C THR A 323 8.27 -17.73 18.55
N ASP A 324 7.11 -17.32 18.04
CA ASP A 324 5.86 -18.05 18.20
C ASP A 324 5.74 -19.20 17.20
N ALA A 325 5.27 -20.36 17.66
CA ALA A 325 5.17 -21.58 16.84
C ALA A 325 4.24 -21.40 15.61
N THR A 326 3.22 -20.55 15.73
CA THR A 326 2.27 -20.25 14.65
C THR A 326 2.58 -18.94 13.93
N LYS A 327 3.64 -18.24 14.35
CA LYS A 327 3.99 -16.89 13.91
C LYS A 327 2.85 -15.89 14.04
N GLY A 328 1.97 -16.09 15.03
CA GLY A 328 0.76 -15.28 15.23
C GLY A 328 -0.25 -15.35 14.08
N SER A 329 -0.23 -16.39 13.25
CA SER A 329 -1.23 -16.59 12.19
C SER A 329 -2.61 -16.88 12.81
N ILE A 330 -3.64 -16.17 12.35
CA ILE A 330 -5.02 -16.33 12.82
C ILE A 330 -5.86 -17.09 11.79
N PHE A 331 -5.74 -16.69 10.52
CA PHE A 331 -6.58 -17.23 9.45
C PHE A 331 -5.83 -17.21 8.12
N ASN A 332 -6.11 -18.20 7.26
CA ASN A 332 -5.55 -18.31 5.91
C ASN A 332 -6.68 -18.57 4.91
N PHE A 333 -7.01 -17.57 4.11
CA PHE A 333 -8.00 -17.62 3.05
C PHE A 333 -7.34 -18.07 1.73
N THR A 334 -7.83 -19.17 1.16
CA THR A 334 -7.20 -19.87 0.03
C THR A 334 -8.15 -20.10 -1.16
N GLN A 335 -9.25 -19.34 -1.26
CA GLN A 335 -10.21 -19.53 -2.35
C GLN A 335 -9.82 -18.82 -3.66
N HIS A 336 -8.93 -17.83 -3.60
CA HIS A 336 -8.40 -17.21 -4.81
C HIS A 336 -7.52 -18.20 -5.57
N SER A 337 -7.65 -18.23 -6.90
CA SER A 337 -6.91 -19.14 -7.77
C SER A 337 -5.78 -18.47 -8.55
N GLU A 338 -5.55 -17.18 -8.29
CA GLU A 338 -4.51 -16.35 -8.91
C GLU A 338 -4.01 -15.31 -7.89
N PHE A 339 -3.02 -14.51 -8.27
CA PHE A 339 -2.38 -13.53 -7.39
C PHE A 339 -3.38 -12.56 -6.76
N VAL A 340 -3.34 -12.44 -5.42
CA VAL A 340 -4.22 -11.53 -4.69
C VAL A 340 -3.56 -10.17 -4.55
N PHE A 341 -4.22 -9.14 -5.07
CA PHE A 341 -3.68 -7.79 -5.18
C PHE A 341 -4.38 -6.78 -4.30
N GLY A 342 -5.70 -6.87 -4.16
CA GLY A 342 -6.49 -5.96 -3.34
C GLY A 342 -7.06 -6.69 -2.13
N ALA A 343 -6.95 -6.08 -0.95
CA ALA A 343 -7.62 -6.55 0.25
C ALA A 343 -7.92 -5.36 1.17
N ASP A 344 -9.14 -5.30 1.70
CA ASP A 344 -9.58 -4.21 2.57
C ASP A 344 -10.49 -4.71 3.69
N TRP A 345 -10.45 -4.05 4.84
CA TRP A 345 -11.28 -4.39 5.99
C TRP A 345 -12.64 -3.69 5.90
N SER A 346 -13.70 -4.40 6.25
CA SER A 346 -15.00 -3.75 6.44
C SER A 346 -14.92 -2.77 7.60
N LEU A 347 -15.30 -1.52 7.35
CA LEU A 347 -15.37 -0.47 8.37
C LEU A 347 -16.59 -0.65 9.29
N TRP A 348 -17.65 -1.25 8.74
CA TRP A 348 -18.96 -1.36 9.37
C TRP A 348 -19.36 -2.81 9.60
N GLY A 349 -20.39 -3.02 10.41
CA GLY A 349 -20.92 -4.35 10.72
C GLY A 349 -20.05 -5.13 11.70
N LYS A 350 -20.07 -6.47 11.60
CA LYS A 350 -19.31 -7.35 12.49
C LYS A 350 -17.79 -7.18 12.23
N PRO A 351 -16.97 -6.81 13.23
CA PRO A 351 -15.52 -6.75 13.08
C PRO A 351 -14.95 -8.09 12.61
N GLY A 352 -14.06 -8.06 11.62
CA GLY A 352 -13.44 -9.26 11.04
C GLY A 352 -13.79 -9.52 9.59
N TYR A 353 -14.86 -8.91 9.07
CA TYR A 353 -15.17 -8.95 7.64
C TYR A 353 -14.13 -8.19 6.82
N VAL A 354 -13.75 -8.78 5.70
CA VAL A 354 -12.80 -8.25 4.73
C VAL A 354 -13.31 -8.51 3.31
N ALA A 355 -12.88 -7.68 2.38
CA ALA A 355 -13.05 -7.90 0.95
C ALA A 355 -11.67 -8.16 0.32
N SER A 356 -11.55 -9.18 -0.53
CA SER A 356 -10.33 -9.47 -1.28
C SER A 356 -10.62 -9.67 -2.75
N THR A 357 -9.71 -9.17 -3.60
CA THR A 357 -9.81 -9.30 -5.06
C THR A 357 -8.45 -9.68 -5.66
N ALA A 358 -8.51 -10.48 -6.72
CA ALA A 358 -7.35 -11.11 -7.30
C ALA A 358 -7.42 -11.15 -8.83
N TRP A 359 -6.36 -11.70 -9.40
CA TRP A 359 -6.20 -11.84 -10.85
C TRP A 359 -7.11 -12.87 -11.50
N ASP A 360 -7.79 -13.70 -10.70
CA ASP A 360 -8.82 -14.65 -11.11
C ASP A 360 -10.16 -13.96 -11.48
N GLY A 361 -10.23 -12.64 -11.29
CA GLY A 361 -11.40 -11.82 -11.58
C GLY A 361 -12.51 -11.95 -10.54
N ASN A 362 -12.21 -12.53 -9.38
CA ASN A 362 -13.13 -12.66 -8.27
C ASN A 362 -12.99 -11.50 -7.27
N LEU A 363 -14.11 -11.22 -6.62
CA LEU A 363 -14.19 -10.46 -5.38
C LEU A 363 -14.85 -11.38 -4.37
N PHE A 364 -14.18 -11.61 -3.24
CA PHE A 364 -14.75 -12.32 -2.12
C PHE A 364 -14.94 -11.38 -0.94
N VAL A 365 -16.07 -11.54 -0.24
CA VAL A 365 -16.32 -10.93 1.07
C VAL A 365 -16.41 -12.07 2.07
N TRP A 366 -15.55 -12.05 3.10
CA TRP A 366 -15.41 -13.15 4.05
C TRP A 366 -15.01 -12.64 5.43
N ASN A 367 -15.21 -13.45 6.47
CA ASN A 367 -14.86 -13.09 7.84
C ASN A 367 -13.61 -13.84 8.31
N GLY A 368 -12.54 -13.10 8.62
CA GLY A 368 -11.25 -13.65 9.04
C GLY A 368 -11.05 -13.76 10.55
N LEU A 369 -11.97 -13.25 11.37
CA LEU A 369 -11.91 -13.28 12.85
C LEU A 369 -13.12 -14.01 13.47
N GLY A 370 -13.78 -14.87 12.67
CA GLY A 370 -15.06 -15.50 12.97
C GLY A 370 -15.09 -16.43 14.17
#